data_AF-A0A957SEP6-F1
#
_entry.id   AF-A0A957SEP6-F1
#
_cell.length_a   1.000
_cell.length_b   1.000
_cell.length_c   1.000
_cell.angle_alpha   90.00
_cell.angle_beta   90.00
_cell.angle_gamma   90.00
#
_symmetry.space_group_name_H-M   'P 1'
#
loop_
_entity.id
_entity.type
_entity.pdbx_description
1 polymer ?
#
loop_
_entity_poly.entity_id
_entity_poly.type
_entity_poly.pdbx_seq_one_letter_code
_entity_poly.pdbx_strand_id
1 'polypeptide(L)'
;MSKKRRQFTAEFKLEVVLEGLRNEKSVAQLCREREITDKLYYKWREQFLEQAPTIFGGTVKQARESAEQAGQIADLERMVGRLTLENEILKKPRAC
;
A
#
# COMPACT_ATOMS: atom_id res chain seq x y z
N MET A 1 3.56 11.53 -27.06
CA MET A 1 2.17 11.49 -26.55
C MET A 1 2.08 10.48 -25.42
N SER A 2 1.94 10.93 -24.17
CA SER A 2 1.88 10.02 -23.01
C SER A 2 0.52 9.30 -23.00
N LYS A 3 0.51 8.00 -23.28
CA LYS A 3 -0.69 7.17 -23.33
C LYS A 3 -1.24 7.04 -21.89
N LYS A 4 -2.39 7.65 -21.61
CA LYS A 4 -3.05 7.60 -20.29
C LYS A 4 -3.20 6.13 -19.88
N ARG A 5 -2.59 5.72 -18.76
CA ARG A 5 -2.73 4.35 -18.23
C ARG A 5 -4.19 4.12 -17.84
N ARG A 6 -4.79 3.06 -18.37
CA ARG A 6 -6.10 2.57 -17.93
C ARG A 6 -6.00 2.23 -16.43
N GLN A 7 -6.87 2.82 -15.62
CA GLN A 7 -6.97 2.53 -14.19
C GLN A 7 -8.10 1.51 -13.96
N PHE A 8 -7.87 0.59 -13.04
CA PHE A 8 -8.84 -0.44 -12.67
C PHE A 8 -9.13 -0.33 -11.18
N THR A 9 -10.40 -0.41 -10.79
CA THR A 9 -10.83 -0.41 -9.39
C THR A 9 -10.33 -1.65 -8.66
N ALA A 10 -10.25 -1.60 -7.32
CA ALA A 10 -9.85 -2.75 -6.52
C ALA A 10 -10.85 -3.91 -6.68
N GLU A 11 -12.15 -3.59 -6.69
CA GLU A 11 -13.25 -4.54 -6.88
C GLU A 11 -13.13 -5.29 -8.22
N PHE A 12 -12.86 -4.57 -9.31
CA PHE A 12 -12.69 -5.18 -10.63
C PHE A 12 -11.51 -6.16 -10.65
N LYS A 13 -10.36 -5.77 -10.08
CA LYS A 13 -9.19 -6.66 -10.01
C LYS A 13 -9.50 -7.93 -9.23
N LEU A 14 -10.21 -7.80 -8.11
CA LEU A 14 -10.61 -8.92 -7.28
C LEU A 14 -11.55 -9.86 -8.03
N GLU A 15 -12.60 -9.33 -8.67
CA GLU A 15 -13.56 -10.12 -9.45
C GLU A 15 -12.85 -10.94 -10.53
N VAL A 16 -11.97 -10.30 -11.30
CA VAL A 16 -11.18 -10.94 -12.36
C VAL A 16 -10.29 -12.05 -11.81
N VAL A 17 -9.57 -11.82 -10.71
CA VAL A 17 -8.70 -12.83 -10.09
C VAL A 17 -9.53 -14.02 -9.61
N LEU A 18 -10.69 -13.79 -8.97
CA LEU A 18 -11.56 -14.85 -8.50
C LEU A 18 -12.17 -15.67 -9.64
N GLU A 19 -12.61 -15.03 -10.73
CA GLU A 19 -13.09 -15.74 -11.92
C GLU A 19 -12.00 -16.61 -12.54
N GLY A 20 -10.76 -16.11 -12.62
CA GLY A 20 -9.64 -16.90 -13.13
C GLY A 20 -9.20 -18.04 -12.20
N LEU A 21 -9.39 -17.91 -10.88
CA LEU A 21 -9.13 -19.00 -9.92
C LEU A 21 -10.23 -20.08 -9.92
N ARG A 22 -11.47 -19.73 -10.27
CA ARG A 22 -12.58 -20.69 -10.46
C ARG A 22 -12.35 -21.67 -11.61
N ASN A 23 -11.47 -21.34 -12.54
CA ASN A 23 -11.03 -22.20 -13.65
C ASN A 23 -12.17 -22.65 -14.59
N GLU A 24 -13.29 -21.93 -14.60
CA GLU A 24 -14.45 -22.17 -15.48
C GLU A 24 -14.14 -21.80 -16.95
N LYS A 25 -13.21 -20.85 -17.16
CA LYS A 25 -12.73 -20.40 -18.46
C LYS A 25 -11.21 -20.34 -18.45
N SER A 26 -10.59 -20.50 -19.62
CA SER A 26 -9.15 -20.27 -19.75
C SER A 26 -8.79 -18.81 -19.44
N VAL A 27 -7.60 -18.59 -18.88
CA VAL A 27 -7.08 -17.23 -18.60
C VAL A 27 -7.08 -16.35 -19.86
N ALA A 28 -6.76 -16.94 -21.02
CA ALA A 28 -6.77 -16.22 -22.29
C ALA A 28 -8.16 -15.75 -22.71
N GLN A 29 -9.20 -16.56 -22.44
CA GLN A 29 -10.59 -16.18 -22.72
C GLN A 29 -11.06 -15.09 -21.76
N LEU A 30 -10.78 -15.25 -20.45
CA LEU A 30 -11.06 -14.23 -19.43
C LEU A 30 -10.43 -12.88 -19.78
N CYS A 31 -9.16 -12.89 -20.19
CA CYS A 31 -8.42 -11.68 -20.54
C CYS A 31 -9.01 -10.98 -21.78
N ARG A 32 -9.51 -11.73 -22.76
CA ARG A 32 -10.24 -11.17 -23.92
C ARG A 32 -11.57 -10.56 -23.51
N GLU A 33 -12.38 -11.25 -22.71
CA GLU A 33 -13.70 -10.78 -22.26
C GLU A 33 -13.60 -9.53 -21.39
N ARG A 34 -12.57 -9.45 -20.53
CA ARG A 34 -12.35 -8.34 -19.60
C ARG A 34 -11.43 -7.25 -20.15
N GLU A 35 -11.00 -7.38 -21.41
CA GLU A 35 -10.09 -6.47 -22.12
C GLU A 35 -8.78 -6.15 -21.35
N ILE A 36 -8.19 -7.19 -20.77
CA ILE A 36 -6.92 -7.12 -20.05
C ILE A 36 -5.87 -8.01 -20.73
N THR A 37 -4.61 -7.79 -20.39
CA THR A 37 -3.51 -8.63 -20.86
C THR A 37 -3.23 -9.74 -19.85
N ASP A 38 -2.87 -10.93 -20.32
CA ASP A 38 -2.52 -12.08 -19.46
C ASP A 38 -1.46 -11.72 -18.41
N LYS A 39 -0.43 -10.96 -18.80
CA LYS A 39 0.61 -10.46 -17.88
C LYS A 39 0.03 -9.64 -16.72
N LEU A 40 -1.02 -8.86 -16.98
CA LEU A 40 -1.68 -8.04 -15.98
C LEU A 40 -2.51 -8.90 -15.02
N TYR A 41 -3.23 -9.89 -15.56
CA TYR A 41 -3.95 -10.88 -14.76
C TYR A 41 -3.02 -11.64 -13.81
N TYR A 42 -1.93 -12.20 -14.32
CA TYR A 42 -1.00 -12.97 -13.49
C TYR A 42 -0.36 -12.13 -12.39
N LYS A 43 -0.03 -10.86 -12.69
CA LYS A 43 0.45 -9.90 -11.69
C LYS A 43 -0.58 -9.70 -10.57
N TRP A 44 -1.85 -9.50 -10.89
CA TRP A 44 -2.88 -9.33 -9.88
C TRP A 44 -3.14 -10.60 -9.07
N ARG A 45 -3.08 -11.76 -9.73
CA ARG A 45 -3.21 -13.06 -9.06
C ARG A 45 -2.09 -13.26 -8.03
N GLU A 46 -0.83 -12.99 -8.40
CA GLU A 46 0.30 -13.08 -7.48
C GLU A 46 0.13 -12.14 -6.29
N GLN A 47 -0.20 -10.87 -6.54
CA GLN A 47 -0.46 -9.89 -5.48
C GLN A 47 -1.58 -10.36 -4.53
N PHE A 48 -2.66 -10.92 -5.09
CA PHE A 48 -3.76 -11.46 -4.29
C PHE A 48 -3.30 -12.64 -3.43
N LEU A 49 -2.54 -13.59 -3.99
CA LEU A 49 -2.07 -14.77 -3.26
C LEU A 49 -1.04 -14.43 -2.17
N GLU A 50 -0.22 -13.39 -2.37
CA GLU A 50 0.71 -12.91 -1.33
C GLU A 50 -0.02 -12.20 -0.18
N GLN A 51 -1.06 -11.43 -0.49
CA GLN A 51 -1.79 -10.64 0.50
C GLN A 51 -2.92 -11.43 1.18
N ALA A 52 -3.55 -12.40 0.51
CA ALA A 52 -4.68 -13.15 1.04
C ALA A 52 -4.37 -13.85 2.38
N PRO A 53 -3.19 -14.46 2.60
CA PRO A 53 -2.83 -15.03 3.90
C PRO A 53 -2.81 -14.01 5.04
N THR A 54 -2.52 -12.74 4.76
CA THR A 54 -2.49 -11.68 5.79
C THR A 54 -3.87 -11.38 6.36
N ILE A 55 -4.93 -11.62 5.58
CA ILE A 55 -6.33 -11.46 6.02
C ILE A 55 -6.65 -12.49 7.12
N PHE A 56 -6.13 -13.71 6.99
CA PHE A 56 -6.36 -14.81 7.94
C PHE A 56 -5.27 -14.90 9.03
N GLY A 57 -4.08 -14.36 8.77
CA GLY A 57 -2.92 -14.37 9.67
C GLY A 57 -3.02 -13.44 10.88
N GLY A 58 -4.13 -12.70 11.00
CA GLY A 58 -4.44 -11.87 12.15
C GLY A 58 -3.80 -10.48 12.10
N THR A 59 -4.65 -9.49 12.31
CA THR A 59 -4.37 -8.06 12.44
C THR A 59 -3.31 -7.72 13.50
N VAL A 60 -2.88 -8.69 14.32
CA VAL A 60 -1.96 -8.51 15.44
C VAL A 60 -0.56 -8.09 14.99
N LYS A 61 -0.04 -8.67 13.91
CA LYS A 61 1.30 -8.31 13.41
C LYS A 61 1.31 -6.88 12.84
N GLN A 62 0.33 -6.56 12.01
CA GLN A 62 0.15 -5.21 11.45
C GLN A 62 -0.20 -4.16 12.52
N ALA A 63 -1.01 -4.50 13.51
CA ALA A 63 -1.33 -3.61 14.63
C ALA A 63 -0.11 -3.35 15.51
N ARG A 64 0.72 -4.37 15.77
CA ARG A 64 1.97 -4.21 16.50
C ARG A 64 2.96 -3.33 15.74
N GLU A 65 3.12 -3.57 14.45
CA GLU A 65 4.00 -2.77 13.59
C GLU A 65 3.53 -1.31 13.50
N SER A 66 2.21 -1.09 13.39
CA SER A 66 1.62 0.25 13.42
C SER A 66 1.82 0.95 14.78
N ALA A 67 1.71 0.21 15.89
CA ALA A 67 1.94 0.76 17.22
C ALA A 67 3.42 1.12 17.45
N GLU A 68 4.35 0.28 17.00
CA GLU A 68 5.79 0.56 17.04
C GLU A 68 6.14 1.79 16.19
N GLN A 69 5.57 1.91 14.99
CA GLN A 69 5.72 3.09 14.13
C GLN A 69 5.16 4.36 14.77
N ALA A 70 3.97 4.30 15.40
CA ALA A 70 3.38 5.44 16.09
C ALA A 70 4.27 5.93 17.25
N GLY A 71 4.89 5.01 17.99
CA GLY A 71 5.86 5.35 19.04
C GLY A 71 7.08 6.09 18.50
N GLN A 72 7.66 5.59 17.41
CA GLN A 72 8.81 6.23 16.76
C GLN A 72 8.48 7.64 16.25
N ILE A 73 7.30 7.83 15.67
CA ILE A 73 6.83 9.15 15.21
C ILE A 73 6.74 10.11 16.40
N ALA A 74 6.13 9.70 17.51
CA ALA A 74 6.01 10.55 18.69
C ALA A 74 7.38 10.97 19.27
N ASP A 75 8.36 10.07 19.26
CA ASP A 75 9.71 10.37 19.73
C ASP A 75 10.45 11.32 18.78
N LEU A 76 10.31 11.13 17.46
CA LEU A 76 10.85 12.05 16.46
C LEU A 76 10.23 13.44 16.59
N GLU A 77 8.91 13.54 16.77
CA GLU A 77 8.20 14.81 16.97
C GLU A 77 8.69 15.55 18.22
N ARG A 78 8.91 14.84 19.33
CA ARG A 78 9.50 15.43 20.55
C ARG A 78 10.92 15.95 20.33
N MET A 79 11.75 15.21 19.61
CA MET A 79 13.11 15.64 19.30
C MET A 79 13.10 16.88 18.38
N VAL A 80 12.26 16.89 17.35
CA VAL A 80 12.08 18.05 16.46
C VAL A 80 11.61 19.26 17.26
N GLY A 81 10.64 19.11 18.18
CA GLY A 81 10.17 20.20 19.02
C GLY A 81 11.28 20.78 19.90
N ARG A 82 12.08 19.93 20.54
CA ARG A 82 13.24 20.36 21.35
C ARG A 82 14.27 21.11 20.52
N LEU A 83 14.67 20.56 19.37
CA LEU A 83 15.64 21.18 18.48
C LEU A 83 15.12 22.50 17.91
N THR A 84 13.81 22.62 17.70
CA THR A 84 13.18 23.87 17.24
C THR A 84 13.31 24.96 18.30
N LEU A 85 12.98 24.65 19.56
CA LEU A 85 13.13 25.59 20.67
C LEU A 85 14.61 26.00 20.89
N GLU A 86 15.53 25.04 20.84
CA GLU A 86 16.97 25.32 20.93
C GLU A 86 17.42 26.25 19.80
N ASN A 87 16.96 26.01 18.57
CA ASN A 87 17.25 26.90 17.45
C ASN A 87 16.65 28.29 17.63
N GLU A 88 15.42 28.42 18.13
CA GLU A 88 14.81 29.71 18.41
C GLU A 88 15.60 30.50 19.47
N ILE A 89 16.06 29.82 20.53
CA ILE A 89 16.88 30.43 21.58
C ILE A 89 18.24 30.88 21.02
N LEU A 90 18.90 30.03 20.24
CA LEU A 90 20.21 30.35 19.63
C LEU A 90 20.11 31.46 18.58
N LYS A 91 18.99 31.53 17.86
CA LYS A 91 18.72 32.59 16.87
C LYS A 91 18.23 33.89 17.51
N LYS A 92 17.72 33.86 18.74
CA LYS A 92 17.38 35.08 19.47
C LYS A 92 18.70 35.74 19.92
N PRO A 93 19.03 36.93 19.43
CA PRO A 93 20.23 37.62 19.90
C PRO A 93 20.08 37.87 21.41
N ARG A 94 21.18 37.70 22.15
CA ARG A 94 21.26 38.11 23.56
C ARG A 94 20.85 39.58 23.62
N ALA A 95 19.70 39.88 24.22
CA ALA A 95 19.33 41.24 24.53
C ALA A 95 20.40 41.79 25.48
N CYS A 96 21.18 42.75 24.99
CA CYS A 96 22.03 43.61 25.81
C CYS A 96 21.17 44.61 26.57
#